data_AF-A0A6P1Y469-F1
#
_entry.id   AF-A0A6P1Y469-F1
#
_cell.length_a   1.000
_cell.length_b   1.000
_cell.length_c   1.000
_cell.angle_alpha   90.00
_cell.angle_beta   90.00
_cell.angle_gamma   90.00
#
_symmetry.space_group_name_H-M   'P 1'
#
loop_
_entity.id
_entity.type
_entity.pdbx_description
1 polymer ?
#
loop_
_entity_poly.entity_id
_entity_poly.type
_entity_poly.pdbx_seq_one_letter_code
_entity_poly.pdbx_strand_id
1 'polypeptide(L)'
;MLLTYGNIKKSKILKYIYLADYNDDEYRKAFLEYNKSIVKDFEKSDFIKIYKYLHDAKIHLKQINGNVVIKVNTYSEEKKSIYFDIIFEKAKILSWNTVKENGHISRLNKKYKPQEYGYEEFYEDNGKKYVSLILFGNKIRKGLYYPMATLNYENIRINRSGCALKQCYGDTTLGCEVL
;
A
#
# COMPACT_ATOMS: atom_id res chain seq x y z
N MET A 1 0.35 -16.87 7.04
CA MET A 1 1.43 -17.20 6.09
C MET A 1 2.20 -15.94 5.71
N LEU A 2 3.52 -15.92 5.86
CA LEU A 2 4.34 -14.74 5.61
C LEU A 2 4.80 -14.61 4.14
N LEU A 3 4.40 -13.53 3.46
CA LEU A 3 4.75 -13.25 2.06
C LEU A 3 6.09 -12.48 1.94
N THR A 4 7.17 -13.01 2.53
CA THR A 4 8.51 -12.38 2.49
C THR A 4 9.52 -13.18 1.68
N TYR A 5 9.31 -14.50 1.57
CA TYR A 5 10.12 -15.43 0.79
C TYR A 5 9.17 -16.50 0.24
N GLY A 6 8.99 -16.59 -1.07
CA GLY A 6 8.00 -17.53 -1.61
C GLY A 6 7.52 -17.22 -3.03
N ASN A 7 6.23 -17.45 -3.29
CA ASN A 7 5.59 -17.14 -4.56
C ASN A 7 4.26 -16.43 -4.30
N ILE A 8 3.94 -15.47 -5.15
CA ILE A 8 2.70 -14.69 -5.14
C ILE A 8 1.46 -15.57 -5.23
N LYS A 9 1.52 -16.77 -5.83
CA LYS A 9 0.44 -17.78 -5.89
C LYS A 9 -0.25 -18.06 -4.56
N LYS A 10 0.42 -17.79 -3.44
CA LYS A 10 -0.13 -17.99 -2.11
C LYS A 10 -0.96 -16.80 -1.58
N SER A 11 -0.80 -15.60 -2.15
CA SER A 11 -1.60 -14.41 -1.83
C SER A 11 -3.04 -14.57 -2.33
N LYS A 12 -4.00 -13.95 -1.65
CA LYS A 12 -5.39 -13.93 -2.10
C LYS A 12 -5.57 -12.98 -3.27
N ILE A 13 -5.03 -11.76 -3.21
CA ILE A 13 -5.24 -10.75 -4.26
C ILE A 13 -4.07 -10.64 -5.24
N LEU A 14 -2.84 -10.59 -4.73
CA LEU A 14 -1.67 -10.29 -5.55
C LEU A 14 -1.43 -11.37 -6.60
N LYS A 15 -1.79 -12.64 -6.35
CA LYS A 15 -1.65 -13.69 -7.36
C LYS A 15 -2.42 -13.39 -8.65
N TYR A 16 -3.58 -12.73 -8.53
CA TYR A 16 -4.42 -12.48 -9.69
C TYR A 16 -3.98 -11.24 -10.47
N ILE A 17 -3.55 -10.20 -9.76
CA ILE A 17 -2.97 -9.01 -10.38
C ILE A 17 -1.71 -9.38 -11.17
N TYR A 18 -0.92 -10.32 -10.66
CA TYR A 18 0.41 -10.60 -11.20
C TYR A 18 0.48 -11.74 -12.21
N LEU A 19 -0.31 -12.79 -12.04
CA LEU A 19 -0.08 -14.00 -12.80
C LEU A 19 -0.73 -14.02 -14.17
N ALA A 20 -1.56 -13.02 -14.54
CA ALA A 20 -2.20 -12.77 -15.86
C ALA A 20 -2.92 -13.96 -16.56
N ASP A 21 -2.73 -15.20 -16.09
CA ASP A 21 -3.21 -16.46 -16.64
C ASP A 21 -4.62 -16.80 -16.15
N TYR A 22 -5.27 -15.87 -15.43
CA TYR A 22 -6.62 -16.06 -14.90
C TYR A 22 -7.66 -15.44 -15.84
N ASN A 23 -8.78 -16.13 -16.01
CA ASN A 23 -9.94 -15.59 -16.72
C ASN A 23 -10.46 -14.32 -16.01
N ASP A 24 -10.82 -13.28 -16.79
CA ASP A 24 -11.32 -11.99 -16.33
C ASP A 24 -12.45 -12.13 -15.29
N ASP A 25 -13.32 -13.12 -15.44
CA ASP A 25 -14.46 -13.35 -14.52
C ASP A 25 -14.02 -13.88 -13.14
N GLU A 26 -13.04 -14.80 -13.12
CA GLU A 26 -12.49 -15.31 -11.86
C GLU A 26 -11.75 -14.21 -11.09
N TYR A 27 -10.98 -13.41 -11.82
CA TYR A 27 -10.31 -12.23 -11.28
C TYR A 27 -11.33 -11.26 -10.67
N ARG A 28 -12.36 -10.86 -11.44
CA ARG A 28 -13.40 -9.93 -10.97
C ARG A 28 -14.09 -10.45 -9.72
N LYS A 29 -14.47 -11.73 -9.68
CA LYS A 29 -15.13 -12.32 -8.52
C LYS A 29 -14.23 -12.31 -7.29
N ALA A 30 -12.97 -12.74 -7.41
CA ALA A 30 -12.01 -12.75 -6.31
C ALA A 30 -11.71 -11.33 -5.81
N PHE A 31 -11.58 -10.36 -6.72
CA PHE A 31 -11.37 -8.96 -6.38
C PHE A 31 -12.57 -8.37 -5.62
N LEU A 32 -13.79 -8.68 -6.03
CA LEU A 32 -15.01 -8.27 -5.33
C LEU A 32 -15.09 -8.90 -3.92
N GLU A 33 -14.79 -10.19 -3.79
CA GLU A 33 -14.75 -10.88 -2.49
C GLU A 33 -13.68 -10.29 -1.56
N TYR A 34 -12.50 -9.97 -2.11
CA TYR A 34 -11.45 -9.29 -1.37
C TYR A 34 -11.90 -7.92 -0.89
N ASN A 35 -12.45 -7.08 -1.77
CA ASN A 35 -12.93 -5.76 -1.38
C ASN A 35 -14.00 -5.85 -0.28
N LYS A 36 -14.90 -6.83 -0.35
CA LYS A 36 -15.86 -7.11 0.73
C LYS A 36 -15.16 -7.47 2.05
N SER A 37 -14.11 -8.29 2.00
CA SER A 37 -13.32 -8.61 3.21
C SER A 37 -12.61 -7.39 3.78
N ILE A 38 -12.00 -6.55 2.96
CA ILE A 38 -11.33 -5.32 3.41
C ILE A 38 -12.32 -4.35 4.04
N VAL A 39 -13.48 -4.14 3.40
CA VAL A 39 -14.55 -3.32 3.97
C VAL A 39 -14.96 -3.85 5.34
N LYS A 40 -15.11 -5.17 5.49
CA LYS A 40 -15.50 -5.80 6.75
C LYS A 40 -14.41 -5.66 7.83
N ASP A 41 -13.15 -5.95 7.49
CA ASP A 41 -12.03 -5.95 8.43
C ASP A 41 -11.70 -4.53 8.92
N PHE A 42 -12.00 -3.52 8.09
CA PHE A 42 -11.72 -2.11 8.36
C PHE A 42 -12.98 -1.24 8.46
N GLU A 43 -14.16 -1.83 8.66
CA GLU A 43 -15.45 -1.12 8.63
C GLU A 43 -15.49 0.08 9.59
N LYS A 44 -14.91 -0.08 10.78
CA LYS A 44 -14.84 0.94 11.83
C LYS A 44 -13.55 1.78 11.77
N SER A 45 -12.67 1.52 10.81
CA SER A 45 -11.38 2.20 10.67
C SER A 45 -11.48 3.37 9.70
N ASP A 46 -10.73 4.44 9.95
CA ASP A 46 -10.57 5.51 8.96
C ASP A 46 -9.86 5.06 7.68
N PHE A 47 -9.25 3.88 7.68
CA PHE A 47 -8.63 3.27 6.50
C PHE A 47 -9.64 3.11 5.35
N ILE A 48 -10.86 2.63 5.62
CA ILE A 48 -11.82 2.36 4.53
C ILE A 48 -12.24 3.64 3.80
N LYS A 49 -12.25 4.77 4.53
CA LYS A 49 -12.62 6.08 3.98
C LYS A 49 -11.58 6.59 2.98
N ILE A 50 -10.32 6.17 3.10
CA ILE A 50 -9.24 6.58 2.20
C ILE A 50 -8.92 5.55 1.11
N TYR A 51 -9.38 4.30 1.25
CA TYR A 51 -8.99 3.17 0.40
C TYR A 51 -9.18 3.44 -1.10
N LYS A 52 -10.29 4.08 -1.47
CA LYS A 52 -10.59 4.46 -2.88
C LYS A 52 -9.58 5.42 -3.52
N TYR A 53 -8.76 6.08 -2.72
CA TYR A 53 -7.77 7.05 -3.18
C TYR A 53 -6.33 6.51 -3.17
N LEU A 54 -6.13 5.23 -2.81
CA LEU A 54 -4.78 4.66 -2.64
C LEU A 54 -4.16 4.20 -3.95
N HIS A 55 -4.92 3.52 -4.80
CA HIS A 55 -4.37 2.98 -6.04
C HIS A 55 -3.82 4.11 -6.92
N ASP A 56 -2.57 3.96 -7.39
CA ASP A 56 -1.81 4.95 -8.16
C ASP A 56 -1.52 6.27 -7.43
N ALA A 57 -1.79 6.35 -6.12
CA ALA A 57 -1.49 7.54 -5.34
C ALA A 57 0.01 7.73 -5.21
N LYS A 58 0.47 8.98 -5.28
CA LYS A 58 1.87 9.30 -5.03
C LYS A 58 2.16 9.12 -3.55
N ILE A 59 3.21 8.37 -3.24
CA ILE A 59 3.56 8.06 -1.86
C ILE A 59 5.00 8.34 -1.51
N HIS A 60 5.21 8.50 -0.21
CA HIS A 60 6.52 8.48 0.38
C HIS A 60 6.52 7.65 1.66
N LEU A 61 7.31 6.57 1.66
CA LEU A 61 7.40 5.63 2.78
C LEU A 61 8.60 5.96 3.66
N LYS A 62 8.37 6.15 4.96
CA LYS A 62 9.42 6.37 5.98
C LYS A 62 9.18 5.49 7.20
N GLN A 63 10.26 5.18 7.92
CA GLN A 63 10.19 4.61 9.26
C GLN A 63 10.57 5.70 10.28
N ILE A 64 9.69 6.00 11.22
CA ILE A 64 9.83 7.11 12.17
C ILE A 64 9.35 6.64 13.53
N ASN A 65 10.17 6.76 14.58
CA ASN A 65 9.81 6.47 15.98
C ASN A 65 9.13 5.10 16.17
N GLY A 66 9.65 4.06 15.52
CA GLY A 66 9.09 2.70 15.61
C GLY A 66 7.81 2.47 14.79
N ASN A 67 7.35 3.45 14.02
CA ASN A 67 6.22 3.32 13.10
C ASN A 67 6.69 3.29 11.65
N VAL A 68 5.89 2.68 10.77
CA VAL A 68 6.03 2.85 9.32
C VAL A 68 4.94 3.81 8.86
N VAL A 69 5.34 4.91 8.23
CA VAL A 69 4.45 5.98 7.77
C VAL A 69 4.50 6.04 6.25
N ILE A 70 3.35 5.90 5.62
CA ILE A 70 3.15 6.14 4.19
C ILE A 70 2.44 7.47 4.05
N LYS A 71 3.18 8.48 3.60
CA LYS A 71 2.61 9.78 3.25
C LYS A 71 1.98 9.65 1.87
N VAL A 72 0.73 10.03 1.72
CA VAL A 72 -0.03 9.88 0.47
C VAL A 72 -0.44 11.26 -0.04
N ASN A 73 -0.21 11.48 -1.33
CA ASN A 73 -0.67 12.63 -2.10
C ASN A 73 -1.43 12.12 -3.32
N THR A 74 -2.70 12.49 -3.41
CA THR A 74 -3.62 12.04 -4.45
C THR A 74 -4.61 13.15 -4.79
N TYR A 75 -5.52 12.89 -5.72
CA TYR A 75 -6.53 13.85 -6.15
C TYR A 75 -7.93 13.26 -6.00
N SER A 76 -8.90 14.12 -5.65
CA SER A 76 -10.32 13.77 -5.77
C SER A 76 -10.73 13.67 -7.24
N GLU A 77 -11.92 13.14 -7.50
CA GLU A 77 -12.54 13.16 -8.83
C GLU A 77 -12.68 14.59 -9.40
N GLU A 78 -12.86 15.57 -8.51
CA GLU A 78 -12.87 17.02 -8.84
C GLU A 78 -11.46 17.62 -9.01
N LYS A 79 -10.41 16.79 -9.04
CA LYS A 79 -8.99 17.20 -9.13
C LYS A 79 -8.49 18.06 -7.97
N LYS A 80 -9.16 18.03 -6.80
CA LYS A 80 -8.66 18.67 -5.58
C LYS A 80 -7.58 17.78 -4.95
N SER A 81 -6.47 18.37 -4.52
CA SER A 81 -5.41 17.60 -3.84
C SER A 81 -5.87 17.11 -2.48
N ILE A 82 -5.56 15.84 -2.18
CA ILE A 82 -5.86 15.16 -0.92
C ILE A 82 -4.54 14.66 -0.32
N TYR A 83 -4.34 14.96 0.97
CA TYR A 83 -3.13 14.57 1.71
C TYR A 83 -3.49 13.84 3.00
N PHE A 84 -2.94 12.65 3.18
CA PHE A 84 -3.06 11.91 4.44
C PHE A 84 -1.85 11.01 4.67
N ASP A 85 -1.60 10.68 5.93
CA ASP A 85 -0.60 9.71 6.34
C ASP A 85 -1.30 8.42 6.78
N ILE A 86 -0.85 7.28 6.25
CA ILE A 86 -1.17 5.94 6.76
C ILE A 86 -0.06 5.57 7.74
N ILE A 87 -0.40 5.37 9.00
CA ILE A 87 0.54 5.08 10.08
C ILE A 87 0.31 3.64 10.53
N PHE A 88 1.29 2.78 10.25
CA PHE A 88 1.38 1.46 10.83
C PHE A 88 2.13 1.57 12.17
N GLU A 89 1.41 1.38 13.26
CA GLU A 89 1.91 1.60 14.61
C GLU A 89 2.75 0.42 15.09
N LYS A 90 3.88 0.74 15.76
CA LYS A 90 4.89 -0.22 16.23
C LYS A 90 5.30 -1.21 15.13
N ALA A 91 5.41 -0.68 13.91
CA ALA A 91 5.64 -1.46 12.72
C ALA A 91 7.12 -1.56 12.36
N LYS A 92 7.49 -2.70 11.78
CA LYS A 92 8.83 -2.93 11.24
C LYS A 92 8.72 -3.48 9.82
N ILE A 93 9.49 -2.89 8.92
CA ILE A 93 9.69 -3.44 7.58
C ILE A 93 10.57 -4.69 7.74
N LEU A 94 10.00 -5.85 7.45
CA LEU A 94 10.65 -7.15 7.60
C LEU A 94 11.51 -7.48 6.38
N SER A 95 11.01 -7.13 5.20
CA SER A 95 11.73 -7.38 3.95
C SER A 95 11.38 -6.36 2.89
N TRP A 96 12.37 -6.15 2.02
CA TRP A 96 12.17 -5.63 0.68
C TRP A 96 12.39 -6.78 -0.28
N ASN A 97 11.47 -6.95 -1.20
CA ASN A 97 11.45 -8.06 -2.13
C ASN A 97 11.21 -7.57 -3.54
N THR A 98 11.54 -8.42 -4.49
CA THR A 98 11.17 -8.28 -5.89
C THR A 98 10.31 -9.47 -6.28
N VAL A 99 9.15 -9.20 -6.85
CA VAL A 99 8.30 -10.20 -7.49
C VAL A 99 8.73 -10.34 -8.93
N LYS A 100 9.08 -11.57 -9.35
CA LYS A 100 9.44 -11.92 -10.73
C LYS A 100 8.21 -12.19 -11.57
N GLU A 101 8.36 -12.17 -12.89
CA GLU A 101 7.30 -12.51 -13.87
C GLU A 101 6.58 -13.83 -13.57
N ASN A 102 7.32 -14.86 -13.16
CA ASN A 102 6.76 -16.16 -12.78
C ASN A 102 6.10 -16.19 -11.38
N GLY A 103 5.91 -15.02 -10.75
CA GLY A 103 5.37 -14.86 -9.41
C GLY A 103 6.34 -15.17 -8.27
N HIS A 104 7.59 -15.58 -8.55
CA HIS A 104 8.55 -15.87 -7.50
C HIS A 104 8.98 -14.59 -6.77
N ILE A 105 8.98 -14.65 -5.43
CA ILE A 105 9.35 -13.57 -4.53
C ILE A 105 10.79 -13.81 -4.10
N SER A 106 11.67 -12.92 -4.54
CA SER A 106 13.09 -12.91 -4.19
C SER A 106 13.44 -11.70 -3.33
N ARG A 107 14.52 -11.79 -2.55
CA ARG A 107 14.96 -10.69 -1.69
C ARG A 107 15.54 -9.56 -2.53
N LEU A 108 15.17 -8.32 -2.22
CA LEU A 108 15.80 -7.13 -2.77
C LEU A 108 16.84 -6.62 -1.76
N ASN A 109 18.11 -6.60 -2.17
CA ASN A 109 19.24 -6.23 -1.29
C ASN A 109 19.39 -4.71 -1.08
N LYS A 110 18.52 -3.90 -1.68
CA LYS A 110 18.52 -2.44 -1.54
C LYS A 110 17.15 -1.97 -1.07
N LYS A 111 17.13 -0.95 -0.21
CA LYS A 111 15.89 -0.25 0.13
C LYS A 111 15.34 0.41 -1.13
N TYR A 112 14.07 0.17 -1.44
CA TYR A 112 13.39 0.83 -2.55
C TYR A 112 12.78 2.15 -2.07
N LYS A 113 12.81 3.18 -2.92
CA LYS A 113 12.10 4.45 -2.68
C LYS A 113 10.84 4.45 -3.54
N PRO A 114 9.70 4.00 -3.01
CA PRO A 114 8.47 3.95 -3.77
C PRO A 114 7.99 5.36 -4.13
N GLN A 115 7.34 5.47 -5.28
CA GLN A 115 6.73 6.71 -5.75
C GLN A 115 5.22 6.59 -5.77
N GLU A 116 4.69 5.38 -5.96
CA GLU A 116 3.26 5.13 -6.14
C GLU A 116 2.82 3.92 -5.33
N TYR A 117 1.62 3.99 -4.76
CA TYR A 117 0.99 2.89 -4.06
C TYR A 117 0.29 1.98 -5.07
N GLY A 118 0.64 0.70 -5.06
CA GLY A 118 -0.01 -0.28 -5.90
C GLY A 118 -1.12 -0.99 -5.13
N TYR A 119 -0.79 -2.18 -4.64
CA TYR A 119 -1.74 -3.09 -4.00
C TYR A 119 -1.23 -3.62 -2.67
N GLU A 120 -2.15 -4.05 -1.84
CA GLU A 120 -1.89 -4.61 -0.53
C GLU A 120 -2.48 -6.00 -0.37
N GLU A 121 -1.86 -6.81 0.48
CA GLU A 121 -2.48 -7.99 1.07
C GLU A 121 -2.29 -7.91 2.58
N PHE A 122 -3.41 -7.81 3.30
CA PHE A 122 -3.45 -7.93 4.75
C PHE A 122 -3.66 -9.38 5.18
N TYR A 123 -2.91 -9.82 6.18
CA TYR A 123 -3.02 -11.18 6.69
C TYR A 123 -2.47 -11.30 8.11
N GLU A 124 -2.90 -12.36 8.80
CA GLU A 124 -2.37 -12.75 10.10
C GLU A 124 -1.52 -14.02 9.99
N ASP A 125 -0.46 -14.08 10.80
CA ASP A 125 0.41 -15.24 10.93
C ASP A 125 0.95 -15.31 12.37
N ASN A 126 0.66 -16.42 13.06
CA ASN A 126 1.06 -16.62 14.46
C ASN A 126 0.62 -15.46 15.40
N GLY A 127 -0.64 -15.02 15.27
CA GLY A 127 -1.22 -13.96 16.10
C GLY A 127 -0.67 -12.55 15.85
N LYS A 128 0.14 -12.36 14.80
CA LYS A 128 0.68 -11.06 14.38
C LYS A 128 0.05 -10.63 13.07
N LYS A 129 -0.16 -9.33 12.90
CA LYS A 129 -0.69 -8.72 11.68
C LYS A 129 0.44 -8.30 10.76
N TYR A 130 0.23 -8.53 9.47
CA TYR A 130 1.16 -8.20 8.42
C TYR A 130 0.43 -7.58 7.24
N VAL A 131 1.16 -6.74 6.52
CA VAL A 131 0.76 -6.29 5.19
C VAL A 131 1.93 -6.46 4.25
N SER A 132 1.66 -7.03 3.08
CA SER A 132 2.57 -7.00 1.95
C SER A 132 2.07 -5.96 0.96
N LEU A 133 2.89 -4.95 0.71
CA LEU A 133 2.61 -3.84 -0.18
C LEU A 133 3.40 -4.01 -1.46
N ILE A 134 2.68 -4.04 -2.57
CA ILE A 134 3.20 -3.83 -3.90
C ILE A 134 3.29 -2.34 -4.15
N LEU A 135 4.47 -1.90 -4.59
CA LEU A 135 4.78 -0.49 -4.75
C LEU A 135 5.24 -0.23 -6.18
N PHE A 136 4.88 0.92 -6.71
CA PHE A 136 5.22 1.35 -8.06
C PHE A 136 6.21 2.53 -8.03
N GLY A 137 6.80 2.83 -9.19
CA GLY A 137 7.75 3.93 -9.37
C GLY A 137 8.87 3.64 -10.37
N ASN A 138 9.94 4.44 -10.28
CA ASN A 138 11.09 4.45 -11.21
C ASN A 138 11.32 3.11 -11.90
N LYS A 139 11.09 3.10 -13.24
CA LYS A 139 11.28 1.97 -14.15
C LYS A 139 12.44 1.11 -13.68
N ILE A 140 12.14 -0.07 -13.13
CA ILE A 140 13.18 -1.08 -12.92
C ILE A 140 13.70 -1.40 -14.33
N ARG A 141 14.96 -1.06 -14.58
CA ARG A 141 15.60 -1.29 -15.88
C ARG A 141 15.57 -2.80 -16.16
N LYS A 142 14.65 -3.17 -17.06
CA LYS A 142 14.46 -4.49 -17.71
C LYS A 142 13.84 -5.59 -16.83
N GLY A 143 12.67 -6.08 -17.26
CA GLY A 143 11.86 -7.15 -16.68
C GLY A 143 10.69 -6.64 -15.83
N LEU A 144 9.53 -7.31 -15.86
CA LEU A 144 8.32 -6.98 -15.07
C LEU A 144 8.55 -7.35 -13.60
N TYR A 145 9.44 -6.60 -12.96
CA TYR A 145 9.81 -6.78 -11.57
C TYR A 145 9.15 -5.69 -10.74
N TYR A 146 8.36 -6.08 -9.75
CA TYR A 146 7.71 -5.13 -8.86
C TYR A 146 8.29 -5.21 -7.46
N PRO A 147 8.67 -4.07 -6.86
CA PRO A 147 9.13 -4.02 -5.50
C PRO A 147 7.96 -4.28 -4.56
N MET A 148 8.20 -5.17 -3.59
CA MET A 148 7.27 -5.50 -2.54
C MET A 148 7.91 -5.20 -1.19
N ALA A 149 7.18 -4.56 -0.29
CA ALA A 149 7.57 -4.37 1.09
C ALA A 149 6.62 -5.17 1.98
N THR A 150 7.16 -6.00 2.87
CA THR A 150 6.36 -6.66 3.90
C THR A 150 6.71 -6.07 5.25
N LEU A 151 5.68 -5.68 5.99
CA LEU A 151 5.82 -5.17 7.34
C LEU A 151 4.86 -5.88 8.28
N ASN A 152 5.27 -6.03 9.54
CA ASN A 152 4.34 -6.34 10.62
C ASN A 152 3.90 -5.03 11.29
N TYR A 153 2.73 -5.04 11.90
CA TYR A 153 2.17 -3.89 12.60
C TYR A 153 1.23 -4.34 13.74
N GLU A 154 0.98 -3.46 14.71
CA GLU A 154 -0.05 -3.70 15.74
C GLU A 154 -1.40 -3.11 15.32
N ASN A 155 -1.41 -1.84 14.92
CA ASN A 155 -2.59 -1.09 14.51
C ASN A 155 -2.31 -0.22 13.28
N ILE A 156 -3.39 0.21 12.61
CA ILE A 156 -3.36 1.18 11.52
C ILE A 156 -4.11 2.42 11.97
N ARG A 157 -3.47 3.59 11.86
CA ARG A 157 -4.07 4.89 12.12
C ARG A 157 -3.94 5.76 10.89
N ILE A 158 -5.01 6.48 10.55
CA ILE A 158 -4.99 7.46 9.48
C ILE A 158 -4.87 8.84 10.11
N ASN A 159 -3.85 9.59 9.72
CA ASN A 159 -3.78 11.00 10.05
C ASN A 159 -4.17 11.79 8.80
N ARG A 160 -5.38 12.34 8.82
CA ARG A 160 -5.78 13.30 7.80
C ARG A 160 -5.08 14.60 8.15
N SER A 161 -4.19 15.04 7.28
CA SER A 161 -3.64 16.40 7.38
C SER A 161 -4.79 17.37 7.12
N GLY A 162 -5.55 17.71 8.16
CA GLY A 162 -6.28 18.97 8.19
C GLY A 162 -5.26 20.06 7.99
N CYS A 163 -5.47 20.89 6.98
CA CYS A 163 -4.66 22.05 6.61
C CYS A 163 -3.76 22.59 7.76
N ALA A 164 -2.51 22.13 7.82
CA ALA A 164 -1.47 22.67 8.68
C ALA A 164 -0.09 22.36 8.09
N LEU A 165 0.10 22.63 6.80
CA LEU A 165 1.39 23.10 6.30
C LEU A 165 1.36 24.63 6.36
N LYS A 166 1.24 25.20 7.56
CA LYS A 166 1.80 26.53 7.79
C LYS A 166 3.30 26.35 7.94
N GLN A 167 4.01 26.99 7.02
CA GLN A 167 5.47 27.18 6.97
C GLN A 167 6.28 25.97 6.50
N CYS A 168 6.48 25.86 5.20
CA CYS A 168 7.80 26.05 4.58
C CYS A 168 7.60 26.20 3.06
N TYR A 169 7.98 27.37 2.53
CA TYR A 169 7.92 27.82 1.12
C TYR A 169 6.58 28.38 0.63
N GLY A 170 6.45 29.71 0.77
CA GLY A 170 5.92 30.64 -0.23
C GLY A 170 4.47 30.46 -0.68
N ASP A 171 3.60 31.32 -0.16
CA ASP A 171 2.30 31.76 -0.70
C ASP A 171 1.73 31.00 -1.90
N THR A 172 0.77 30.12 -1.64
CA THR A 172 -0.54 30.17 -2.30
C THR A 172 -1.57 29.42 -1.46
N THR A 173 -2.57 30.14 -0.96
CA THR A 173 -3.75 29.57 -0.28
C THR A 173 -4.62 28.84 -1.29
N LEU A 174 -4.60 27.50 -1.25
CA LEU A 174 -5.66 26.67 -1.83
C LEU A 174 -6.35 25.93 -0.68
N GLY A 175 -7.65 26.20 -0.54
CA GLY A 175 -8.50 25.66 0.51
C GLY A 175 -8.42 24.13 0.55
N CYS A 176 -8.10 23.60 1.72
CA CYS A 176 -8.20 22.17 2.01
C CYS A 176 -9.54 21.93 2.69
N GLU A 177 -10.38 21.07 2.10
CA GLU A 177 -11.54 20.53 2.81
C GLU A 177 -11.11 19.34 3.67
N VAL A 178 -11.57 19.35 4.92
CA VAL A 178 -11.52 18.19 5.82
C VAL A 178 -12.76 17.35 5.50
N LEU A 179 -12.55 16.14 4.99
CA LEU A 179 -13.61 15.13 4.82
C LEU A 179 -14.14 14.65 6.18
#